data_AF-A0A9D4TN51-F1
#
_entry.id   AF-A0A9D4TN51-F1
#
_cell.length_a   1.000
_cell.length_b   1.000
_cell.length_c   1.000
_cell.angle_alpha   90.00
_cell.angle_beta   90.00
_cell.angle_gamma   90.00
#
_symmetry.space_group_name_H-M   'P 1'
#
loop_
_entity.id
_entity.type
_entity.pdbx_description
1 polymer ?
#
loop_
_entity_poly.entity_id
_entity_poly.type
_entity_poly.pdbx_seq_one_letter_code
_entity_poly.pdbx_strand_id
1 'polypeptide(L)'
;MTEPRPPPAALAPPVGPAPDASRRPAYSWLAELERIRDAAATSTKPRINIMDVADRAVEPGCTAAACMPTSPRSVEACLRLGIDPASLLHRPLEFFLRTERSPELAQLAFSHEEALRQDRLKALIDERRHLEDASRPGAAGKASGSKPAASSAGVAGAEDLVEKEQKRLEVMRRRQERELAQLISYEMARKEMQEKAEAKVREQERKAEEQRQAKQAADEEWRRQQHEREMQRKLDEEARERDIKVQEADRFERELELRRREQEEEKKRRQEAYVREQERMQKAEQARLETDRILREQQAVVEKRKAEMQKRDAERELAKQQAAEERAAANAEAQRLAQARIAATQAANAAILLKRREEFEDHQRKGEERRRQREQQRQAEEEEKRVAEQRSAERRQAAYEEAQRKEASRVAEVLRKQREKDEQLAQVKAERDAENARRCLERKLQLHDKVDSVEEMKRRDVYERSQALRRIEDETQRTRQLQEQRRQLQDQRRLANMQASMQRQQIVQAMEKLAANKSWAGLSGPDGGVDMGALLSKK
;
A
#
# COMPACT_ATOMS: atom_id res chain seq x y z
N MET A 1 25.64 -23.13 -30.32
CA MET A 1 25.43 -24.12 -29.24
C MET A 1 24.77 -23.39 -28.08
N THR A 2 23.45 -23.44 -28.05
CA THR A 2 22.61 -22.72 -27.09
C THR A 2 22.31 -23.64 -25.93
N GLU A 3 22.92 -23.38 -24.77
CA GLU A 3 22.61 -24.08 -23.53
C GLU A 3 21.14 -23.87 -23.13
N PRO A 4 20.42 -24.93 -22.75
CA PRO A 4 19.05 -24.81 -22.28
C PRO A 4 19.03 -24.16 -20.89
N ARG A 5 18.33 -23.02 -20.80
CA ARG A 5 18.10 -22.26 -19.57
C ARG A 5 17.39 -23.15 -18.53
N PRO A 6 17.88 -23.25 -17.28
CA PRO A 6 17.25 -24.08 -16.27
C PRO A 6 15.84 -23.59 -15.95
N PRO A 7 14.89 -24.51 -15.68
CA PRO A 7 13.52 -24.13 -15.33
C PRO A 7 13.50 -23.31 -14.03
N PRO A 8 12.58 -22.33 -13.91
CA PRO A 8 12.46 -21.54 -12.70
C PRO A 8 12.12 -22.46 -11.53
N ALA A 9 12.95 -22.42 -10.49
CA ALA A 9 12.72 -23.14 -9.24
C ALA A 9 11.29 -22.85 -8.76
N ALA A 10 10.46 -23.88 -8.68
CA ALA A 10 9.12 -23.78 -8.15
C ALA A 10 9.22 -23.22 -6.72
N LEU A 11 8.79 -21.98 -6.56
CA LEU A 11 8.63 -21.32 -5.26
C LEU A 11 7.77 -22.26 -4.40
N ALA A 12 8.37 -22.84 -3.37
CA ALA A 12 7.66 -23.60 -2.36
C ALA A 12 6.47 -22.75 -1.88
N PRO A 13 5.27 -23.34 -1.72
CA PRO A 13 4.12 -22.60 -1.20
C PRO A 13 4.55 -21.96 0.13
N PRO A 14 4.18 -20.69 0.38
CA PRO A 14 4.50 -20.04 1.63
C PRO A 14 3.98 -20.95 2.74
N VAL A 15 4.91 -21.49 3.54
CA VAL A 15 4.57 -22.23 4.75
C VAL A 15 3.69 -21.29 5.54
N GLY A 16 2.38 -21.58 5.57
CA GLY A 16 1.43 -20.78 6.33
C GLY A 16 1.96 -20.65 7.76
N PRO A 17 1.84 -19.47 8.40
CA PRO A 17 2.35 -19.29 9.75
C PRO A 17 1.80 -20.43 10.60
N ALA A 18 2.72 -21.24 11.16
CA ALA A 18 2.33 -22.30 12.07
C ALA A 18 1.38 -21.68 13.11
N PRO A 19 0.21 -22.31 13.40
CA PRO A 19 -0.72 -21.77 14.37
C PRO A 19 0.07 -21.47 15.63
N ASP A 20 0.03 -20.20 16.03
CA ASP A 20 0.86 -19.66 17.10
C ASP A 20 0.59 -20.50 18.35
N ALA A 21 1.49 -21.44 18.64
CA ALA A 21 1.34 -22.43 19.72
C ALA A 21 1.29 -21.76 21.11
N SER A 22 1.43 -20.44 21.14
CA SER A 22 1.29 -19.52 22.25
C SER A 22 -0.16 -19.30 22.70
N ARG A 23 -1.18 -19.53 21.85
CA ARG A 23 -2.58 -19.20 22.20
C ARG A 23 -3.29 -20.35 22.91
N ARG A 24 -3.03 -20.48 24.22
CA ARG A 24 -3.73 -21.43 25.09
C ARG A 24 -5.20 -21.03 25.26
N PRO A 25 -6.16 -21.96 25.17
CA PRO A 25 -7.56 -21.67 25.51
C PRO A 25 -7.70 -21.07 26.91
N ALA A 26 -8.60 -20.08 27.07
CA ALA A 26 -8.75 -19.35 28.34
C ALA A 26 -9.05 -20.27 29.54
N TYR A 27 -9.83 -21.33 29.36
CA TYR A 27 -10.13 -22.29 30.41
C TYR A 27 -8.93 -23.16 30.81
N SER A 28 -8.10 -23.59 29.86
CA SER A 28 -6.88 -24.35 30.18
C SER A 28 -5.84 -23.48 30.87
N TRP A 29 -5.72 -22.22 30.43
CA TRP A 29 -4.87 -21.21 31.08
C TRP A 29 -5.30 -20.98 32.53
N LEU A 30 -6.61 -20.78 32.77
CA LEU A 30 -7.16 -20.60 34.11
C LEU A 30 -6.86 -21.83 34.99
N ALA A 31 -7.19 -23.03 34.50
CA ALA A 31 -7.01 -24.26 35.27
C ALA A 31 -5.54 -24.54 35.64
N GLU A 32 -4.62 -24.21 34.73
CA GLU A 32 -3.18 -24.33 34.99
C GLU A 32 -2.70 -23.35 36.05
N LEU A 33 -3.07 -22.06 35.93
CA LEU A 33 -2.69 -21.05 36.92
C LEU A 33 -3.32 -21.30 38.29
N GLU A 34 -4.58 -21.72 38.36
CA GLU A 34 -5.20 -22.10 39.62
C GLU A 34 -4.50 -23.30 40.26
N ARG A 35 -4.14 -24.32 39.47
CA ARG A 35 -3.35 -25.45 39.96
C ARG A 35 -2.00 -25.02 40.51
N ILE A 36 -1.31 -24.10 39.83
CA ILE A 36 -0.01 -23.57 40.28
C ILE A 36 -0.19 -22.77 41.57
N ARG A 37 -1.23 -21.93 41.67
CA ARG A 37 -1.55 -21.15 42.88
C ARG A 37 -1.80 -22.07 44.08
N ASP A 38 -2.60 -23.12 43.90
CA ASP A 38 -2.96 -24.05 44.96
C ASP A 38 -1.78 -24.96 45.36
N ALA A 39 -0.97 -25.37 44.38
CA ALA A 39 0.30 -26.07 44.64
C ALA A 39 1.30 -25.18 45.38
N ALA A 40 1.36 -23.89 45.08
CA ALA A 40 2.23 -22.94 45.77
C ALA A 40 1.79 -22.62 47.20
N ALA A 41 0.49 -22.70 47.48
CA ALA A 41 -0.05 -22.55 48.83
C ALA A 41 0.39 -23.70 49.75
N THR A 42 0.57 -24.90 49.19
CA THR A 42 0.90 -26.13 49.92
C THR A 42 2.38 -26.52 49.87
N SER A 43 3.12 -26.08 48.85
CA SER A 43 4.51 -26.46 48.64
C SER A 43 5.51 -25.66 49.50
N THR A 44 6.57 -26.34 49.94
CA THR A 44 7.73 -25.76 50.61
C THR A 44 8.82 -25.28 49.65
N LYS A 45 8.62 -25.44 48.33
CA LYS A 45 9.59 -25.02 47.31
C LYS A 45 9.75 -23.48 47.29
N PRO A 46 10.94 -22.96 46.94
CA PRO A 46 11.16 -21.53 46.81
C PRO A 46 10.20 -20.93 45.79
N ARG A 47 9.52 -19.85 46.19
CA ARG A 47 8.49 -19.16 45.40
C ARG A 47 9.16 -18.17 44.46
N ILE A 48 8.91 -18.33 43.18
CA ILE A 48 9.33 -17.42 42.11
C ILE A 48 8.26 -16.34 41.99
N ASN A 49 8.64 -15.10 42.25
CA ASN A 49 7.77 -13.94 42.17
C ASN A 49 7.91 -13.22 40.81
N ILE A 50 7.07 -12.22 40.52
CA ILE A 50 7.09 -11.50 39.23
C ILE A 50 8.42 -10.77 38.96
N MET A 51 9.10 -10.28 39.99
CA MET A 51 10.44 -9.67 39.84
C MET A 51 11.46 -10.72 39.43
N ASP A 52 11.44 -11.89 40.08
CA ASP A 52 12.32 -13.00 39.72
C ASP A 52 12.06 -13.47 38.27
N VAL A 53 10.80 -13.44 37.83
CA VAL A 53 10.43 -13.71 36.43
C VAL A 53 10.98 -12.63 35.50
N ALA A 54 10.90 -11.35 35.88
CA ALA A 54 11.43 -10.25 35.07
C ALA A 54 12.94 -10.37 34.85
N ASP A 55 13.68 -10.72 35.91
CA ASP A 55 15.14 -10.92 35.85
C ASP A 55 15.50 -12.13 34.99
N ARG A 56 14.82 -13.27 35.21
CA ARG A 56 15.05 -14.51 34.44
C ARG A 56 14.61 -14.44 33.00
N ALA A 57 13.60 -13.63 32.69
CA ALA A 57 13.07 -13.51 31.34
C ALA A 57 14.13 -13.02 30.35
N VAL A 58 15.13 -12.26 30.82
CA VAL A 58 16.22 -11.71 30.00
C VAL A 58 17.33 -12.73 29.72
N GLU A 59 17.40 -13.82 30.50
CA GLU A 59 18.46 -14.82 30.35
C GLU A 59 18.34 -15.59 29.01
N PRO A 60 19.44 -15.71 28.24
CA PRO A 60 19.42 -16.43 26.97
C PRO A 60 19.11 -17.92 27.22
N GLY A 61 18.14 -18.46 26.48
CA GLY A 61 17.70 -19.85 26.62
C GLY A 61 16.62 -20.06 27.69
N CYS A 62 16.10 -18.99 28.29
CA CYS A 62 14.92 -19.05 29.13
C CYS A 62 13.74 -19.68 28.35
N THR A 63 12.97 -20.54 29.00
CA THR A 63 11.79 -21.19 28.41
C THR A 63 10.52 -20.58 28.98
N ALA A 64 9.39 -20.71 28.28
CA ALA A 64 8.10 -20.24 28.79
C ALA A 64 7.77 -20.79 30.20
N ALA A 65 8.22 -22.01 30.52
CA ALA A 65 8.05 -22.61 31.84
C ALA A 65 8.87 -21.90 32.93
N ALA A 66 10.05 -21.37 32.60
CA ALA A 66 10.88 -20.61 33.53
C ALA A 66 10.30 -19.22 33.85
N CYS A 67 9.47 -18.67 32.95
CA CYS A 67 8.71 -17.44 33.18
C CYS A 67 7.41 -17.64 33.98
N MET A 68 7.07 -18.87 34.39
CA MET A 68 5.86 -19.13 35.17
C MET A 68 6.08 -18.72 36.63
N PRO A 69 5.33 -17.73 37.16
CA PRO A 69 5.42 -17.38 38.57
C PRO A 69 4.86 -18.51 39.42
N THR A 70 5.50 -18.79 40.56
CA THR A 70 5.03 -19.78 41.54
C THR A 70 4.63 -19.13 42.86
N SER A 71 4.79 -17.83 43.03
CA SER A 71 4.23 -17.12 44.18
C SER A 71 2.70 -16.95 44.05
N PRO A 72 1.89 -17.31 45.07
CA PRO A 72 0.43 -17.23 44.97
C PRO A 72 -0.10 -15.84 44.58
N ARG A 73 0.52 -14.76 45.10
CA ARG A 73 0.14 -13.38 44.78
C ARG A 73 0.51 -12.99 43.36
N SER A 74 1.63 -13.50 42.86
CA SER A 74 2.05 -13.28 41.48
C SER A 74 1.14 -13.98 40.49
N VAL A 75 0.75 -15.23 40.78
CA VAL A 75 -0.22 -15.98 39.98
C VAL A 75 -1.59 -15.30 40.01
N GLU A 76 -2.01 -14.81 41.17
CA GLU A 76 -3.25 -14.03 41.32
C GLU A 76 -3.23 -12.74 40.50
N ALA A 77 -2.11 -12.00 40.46
CA ALA A 77 -1.97 -10.81 39.61
C ALA A 77 -2.10 -11.17 38.11
N CYS A 78 -1.49 -12.27 37.66
CA CYS A 78 -1.66 -12.76 36.29
C CYS A 78 -3.13 -13.10 35.98
N LEU A 79 -3.82 -13.77 36.91
CA LEU A 79 -5.23 -14.13 36.78
C LEU A 79 -6.14 -12.89 36.66
N ARG A 80 -5.91 -11.87 37.49
CA ARG A 80 -6.69 -10.62 37.51
C ARG A 80 -6.49 -9.75 36.28
N LEU A 81 -5.27 -9.71 35.73
CA LEU A 81 -4.99 -8.93 34.52
C LEU A 81 -5.25 -9.70 33.23
N GLY A 82 -5.38 -11.04 33.30
CA GLY A 82 -5.51 -11.89 32.12
C GLY A 82 -4.22 -12.05 31.31
N ILE A 83 -3.07 -11.67 31.89
CA ILE A 83 -1.78 -11.74 31.24
C ILE A 83 -1.25 -13.18 31.32
N ASP A 84 -0.82 -13.73 30.19
CA ASP A 84 -0.18 -15.03 30.12
C ASP A 84 1.30 -14.90 30.52
N PRO A 85 1.81 -15.63 31.52
CA PRO A 85 3.23 -15.58 31.86
C PRO A 85 4.15 -15.95 30.69
N ALA A 86 3.69 -16.75 29.73
CA ALA A 86 4.47 -17.08 28.54
C ALA A 86 4.75 -15.86 27.64
N SER A 87 3.91 -14.81 27.68
CA SER A 87 4.14 -13.56 26.94
C SER A 87 5.17 -12.64 27.59
N LEU A 88 5.69 -13.00 28.78
CA LEU A 88 6.74 -12.25 29.48
C LEU A 88 8.15 -12.66 29.05
N LEU A 89 8.27 -13.69 28.23
CA LEU A 89 9.54 -14.19 27.68
C LEU A 89 10.21 -13.10 26.84
N HIS A 90 11.47 -12.75 27.14
CA HIS A 90 12.23 -11.87 26.26
C HIS A 90 12.60 -12.62 24.97
N ARG A 91 12.32 -11.98 23.83
CA ARG A 91 12.75 -12.47 22.53
C ARG A 91 13.89 -11.58 22.03
N PRO A 92 15.09 -12.13 21.78
CA PRO A 92 16.23 -11.32 21.40
C PRO A 92 16.11 -10.85 19.95
N LEU A 93 16.82 -9.79 19.55
CA LEU A 93 16.71 -9.19 18.22
C LEU A 93 16.97 -10.20 17.08
N GLU A 94 17.84 -11.18 17.32
CA GLU A 94 18.16 -12.27 16.39
C GLU A 94 16.95 -13.11 16.01
N PHE A 95 15.96 -13.25 16.89
CA PHE A 95 14.70 -13.93 16.59
C PHE A 95 13.92 -13.17 15.50
N PHE A 96 13.87 -11.84 15.61
CA PHE A 96 13.17 -10.98 14.64
C PHE A 96 13.94 -10.83 13.33
N LEU A 97 15.28 -10.84 13.37
CA LEU A 97 16.12 -10.83 12.16
C LEU A 97 15.93 -12.09 11.29
N ARG A 98 15.53 -13.22 11.88
CA ARG A 98 15.17 -14.43 11.13
C ARG A 98 13.77 -14.36 10.52
N THR A 99 12.88 -13.59 11.12
CA THR A 99 11.46 -13.51 10.75
C THR A 99 11.21 -12.41 9.72
N GLU A 100 11.83 -11.25 9.92
CA GLU A 100 11.65 -10.06 9.10
C GLU A 100 12.75 -9.95 8.04
N ARG A 101 12.40 -9.45 6.85
CA ARG A 101 13.32 -9.37 5.70
C ARG A 101 14.37 -8.26 5.80
N SER A 102 14.10 -7.24 6.62
CA SER A 102 14.93 -6.04 6.77
C SER A 102 15.34 -5.86 8.23
N PRO A 103 16.60 -5.44 8.51
CA PRO A 103 17.05 -5.18 9.88
C PRO A 103 16.24 -4.07 10.57
N GLU A 104 15.78 -3.06 9.82
CA GLU A 104 14.95 -1.98 10.36
C GLU A 104 13.58 -2.49 10.82
N LEU A 105 12.98 -3.39 10.04
CA LEU A 105 11.70 -4.02 10.37
C LEU A 105 11.85 -4.94 11.59
N ALA A 106 12.96 -5.69 11.67
CA ALA A 106 13.26 -6.51 12.84
C ALA A 106 13.43 -5.67 14.11
N GLN A 107 14.13 -4.53 14.04
CA GLN A 107 14.25 -3.59 15.16
C GLN A 107 12.90 -2.99 15.58
N LEU A 108 12.04 -2.66 14.60
CA LEU A 108 10.70 -2.17 14.88
C LEU A 108 9.84 -3.21 15.59
N ALA A 109 9.86 -4.46 15.13
CA ALA A 109 9.14 -5.57 15.77
C ALA A 109 9.68 -5.86 17.18
N PHE A 110 11.01 -5.89 17.33
CA PHE A 110 11.66 -6.10 18.62
C PHE A 110 11.31 -5.01 19.63
N SER A 111 11.46 -3.73 19.25
CA SER A 111 11.16 -2.61 20.15
C SER A 111 9.70 -2.59 20.59
N HIS A 112 8.79 -2.94 19.68
CA HIS A 112 7.37 -3.05 19.96
C HIS A 112 7.04 -4.19 20.95
N GLU A 113 7.53 -5.41 20.69
CA GLU A 113 7.28 -6.56 21.58
C GLU A 113 7.94 -6.38 22.96
N GLU A 114 9.14 -5.79 22.99
CA GLU A 114 9.85 -5.47 24.23
C GLU A 114 9.13 -4.38 25.05
N ALA A 115 8.59 -3.34 24.40
CA ALA A 115 7.78 -2.32 25.08
C ALA A 115 6.52 -2.93 25.70
N LEU A 116 5.78 -3.76 24.96
CA LEU A 116 4.61 -4.47 25.47
C LEU A 116 4.96 -5.40 26.64
N ARG A 117 6.09 -6.10 26.56
CA ARG A 117 6.59 -6.96 27.64
C ARG A 117 6.85 -6.14 28.91
N GLN A 118 7.51 -4.99 28.78
CA GLN A 118 7.80 -4.09 29.90
C GLN A 118 6.52 -3.51 30.51
N ASP A 119 5.56 -3.09 29.68
CA ASP A 119 4.26 -2.59 30.14
C ASP A 119 3.47 -3.67 30.90
N ARG A 120 3.45 -4.90 30.39
CA ARG A 120 2.83 -6.05 31.06
C ARG A 120 3.51 -6.38 32.38
N LEU A 121 4.84 -6.39 32.43
CA LEU A 121 5.59 -6.61 33.67
C LEU A 121 5.29 -5.52 34.70
N LYS A 122 5.27 -4.25 34.29
CA LYS A 122 4.92 -3.12 35.16
C LYS A 122 3.51 -3.25 35.73
N ALA A 123 2.52 -3.55 34.89
CA ALA A 123 1.15 -3.77 35.34
C ALA A 123 1.03 -4.92 36.35
N LEU A 124 1.76 -6.02 36.11
CA LEU A 124 1.81 -7.17 37.03
C LEU A 124 2.46 -6.82 38.38
N ILE A 125 3.54 -6.02 38.35
CA ILE A 125 4.22 -5.52 39.55
C ILE A 125 3.27 -4.65 40.39
N ASP A 126 2.57 -3.72 39.73
CA ASP A 126 1.63 -2.81 40.38
C ASP A 126 0.44 -3.58 40.98
N GLU A 127 -0.14 -4.54 40.26
CA GLU A 127 -1.25 -5.37 40.77
C GLU A 127 -0.78 -6.29 41.91
N ARG A 128 0.43 -6.85 41.82
CA ARG A 128 1.01 -7.62 42.93
C ARG A 128 1.16 -6.74 44.18
N ARG A 129 1.68 -5.53 44.03
CA ARG A 129 1.82 -4.59 45.15
C ARG A 129 0.45 -4.25 45.75
N HIS A 130 -0.55 -4.04 44.91
CA HIS A 130 -1.93 -3.83 45.34
C HIS A 130 -2.47 -5.01 46.18
N LEU A 131 -2.19 -6.25 45.77
CA LEU A 131 -2.52 -7.45 46.55
C LEU A 131 -1.79 -7.56 47.89
N GLU A 132 -0.53 -7.13 47.94
CA GLU A 132 0.26 -7.10 49.17
C GLU A 132 -0.29 -6.08 50.17
N ASP A 133 -0.67 -4.89 49.68
CA ASP A 133 -1.26 -3.82 50.48
C ASP A 133 -2.66 -4.19 50.99
N ALA A 134 -3.50 -4.80 50.14
CA ALA A 134 -4.82 -5.30 50.52
C ALA A 134 -4.76 -6.40 51.59
N SER A 135 -3.68 -7.19 51.61
CA SER A 135 -3.47 -8.27 52.58
C SER A 135 -2.94 -7.78 53.94
N ARG A 136 -2.54 -6.50 54.08
CA ARG A 136 -1.95 -5.98 55.32
C ARG A 136 -3.05 -5.57 56.32
N PRO A 137 -3.22 -6.30 57.45
CA PRO A 137 -4.24 -5.98 58.44
C PRO A 137 -3.88 -4.68 59.15
N GLY A 138 -4.39 -3.55 58.65
CA GLY A 138 -4.12 -2.22 59.19
C GLY A 138 -4.25 -1.07 58.18
N ALA A 139 -4.26 -1.35 56.87
CA ALA A 139 -4.37 -0.31 55.85
C ALA A 139 -5.83 0.04 55.46
N ALA A 140 -6.82 -0.78 55.82
CA ALA A 140 -8.24 -0.56 55.54
C ALA A 140 -8.98 0.33 56.58
N GLY A 141 -8.28 1.29 57.19
CA GLY A 141 -8.83 2.16 58.24
C GLY A 141 -9.52 3.45 57.75
N LYS A 142 -9.65 3.68 56.44
CA LYS A 142 -10.21 4.93 55.88
C LYS A 142 -11.05 4.70 54.62
N ALA A 143 -12.16 3.99 54.73
CA ALA A 143 -13.35 4.21 53.91
C ALA A 143 -14.44 3.20 54.31
N SER A 144 -15.69 3.65 54.31
CA SER A 144 -16.90 2.88 54.63
C SER A 144 -17.21 2.72 56.11
N GLY A 145 -17.87 3.76 56.64
CA GLY A 145 -18.66 3.66 57.86
C GLY A 145 -19.83 2.71 57.64
N SER A 146 -19.74 1.52 58.21
CA SER A 146 -20.90 0.70 58.54
C SER A 146 -20.76 0.26 59.98
N LYS A 147 -21.65 0.79 60.83
CA LYS A 147 -21.74 0.45 62.25
C LYS A 147 -22.10 -1.03 62.40
N PRO A 148 -21.38 -1.84 63.18
CA PRO A 148 -21.95 -3.08 63.70
C PRO A 148 -22.73 -2.74 64.97
N ALA A 149 -24.05 -2.85 64.90
CA ALA A 149 -24.92 -2.78 66.06
C ALA A 149 -24.94 -4.12 66.81
N ALA A 150 -24.51 -4.06 68.08
CA ALA A 150 -25.02 -4.77 69.25
C ALA A 150 -25.40 -6.27 69.17
N SER A 151 -24.73 -7.10 69.98
CA SER A 151 -25.42 -8.15 70.77
C SER A 151 -24.53 -8.68 71.91
N SER A 152 -24.75 -8.18 73.13
CA SER A 152 -24.39 -8.89 74.36
C SER A 152 -25.19 -8.34 75.55
N ALA A 153 -26.46 -8.75 75.65
CA ALA A 153 -27.27 -8.57 76.86
C ALA A 153 -27.41 -9.92 77.56
N GLY A 154 -26.78 -10.04 78.72
CA GLY A 154 -26.89 -11.18 79.63
C GLY A 154 -27.98 -10.98 80.67
N VAL A 155 -28.74 -12.06 80.88
CA VAL A 155 -29.24 -12.63 82.16
C VAL A 155 -29.77 -11.67 83.25
N ALA A 156 -31.10 -11.62 83.37
CA ALA A 156 -31.88 -11.49 84.62
C ALA A 156 -33.32 -11.91 84.27
N GLY A 157 -33.97 -12.86 84.94
CA GLY A 157 -34.58 -12.74 86.28
C GLY A 157 -36.03 -13.22 86.15
N ALA A 158 -36.48 -14.09 87.06
CA ALA A 158 -37.58 -15.04 86.87
C ALA A 158 -39.02 -14.48 87.10
N GLU A 159 -39.31 -13.22 86.78
CA GLU A 159 -40.66 -12.63 86.88
C GLU A 159 -41.37 -12.42 85.52
N ASP A 160 -40.74 -12.82 84.42
CA ASP A 160 -41.16 -12.51 83.05
C ASP A 160 -41.85 -13.71 82.38
N LEU A 161 -42.94 -14.23 82.97
CA LEU A 161 -43.77 -15.29 82.35
C LEU A 161 -45.20 -14.80 82.04
N VAL A 162 -45.73 -13.88 82.84
CA VAL A 162 -47.01 -13.19 82.58
C VAL A 162 -46.81 -12.00 81.63
N GLU A 163 -45.71 -11.25 81.77
CA GLU A 163 -45.32 -10.22 80.80
C GLU A 163 -44.88 -10.79 79.45
N LYS A 164 -44.36 -12.03 79.39
CA LYS A 164 -44.04 -12.71 78.12
C LYS A 164 -45.29 -13.11 77.33
N GLU A 165 -46.44 -13.29 77.99
CA GLU A 165 -47.71 -13.53 77.30
C GLU A 165 -48.29 -12.24 76.71
N GLN A 166 -48.25 -11.14 77.46
CA GLN A 166 -48.64 -9.81 76.96
C GLN A 166 -47.69 -9.33 75.85
N LYS A 167 -46.37 -9.49 76.01
CA LYS A 167 -45.38 -9.24 74.96
C LYS A 167 -45.56 -10.20 73.78
N ARG A 168 -46.10 -11.42 73.94
CA ARG A 168 -46.42 -12.31 72.80
C ARG A 168 -47.61 -11.82 71.98
N LEU A 169 -48.66 -11.32 72.64
CA LEU A 169 -49.81 -10.71 71.96
C LEU A 169 -49.43 -9.38 71.32
N GLU A 170 -48.63 -8.56 72.00
CA GLU A 170 -48.11 -7.29 71.46
C GLU A 170 -47.07 -7.49 70.36
N VAL A 171 -46.23 -8.54 70.44
CA VAL A 171 -45.34 -8.96 69.36
C VAL A 171 -46.13 -9.55 68.20
N MET A 172 -47.26 -10.24 68.42
CA MET A 172 -48.12 -10.70 67.33
C MET A 172 -48.81 -9.52 66.63
N ARG A 173 -49.27 -8.51 67.40
CA ARG A 173 -49.87 -7.28 66.88
C ARG A 173 -48.86 -6.40 66.15
N ARG A 174 -47.67 -6.19 66.72
CA ARG A 174 -46.52 -5.54 66.06
C ARG A 174 -45.99 -6.33 64.87
N ARG A 175 -46.13 -7.65 64.86
CA ARG A 175 -45.76 -8.50 63.72
C ARG A 175 -46.77 -8.35 62.60
N GLN A 176 -48.07 -8.31 62.90
CA GLN A 176 -49.10 -8.00 61.91
C GLN A 176 -48.95 -6.57 61.37
N GLU A 177 -48.68 -5.58 62.22
CA GLU A 177 -48.40 -4.20 61.81
C GLU A 177 -47.09 -4.07 61.02
N ARG A 178 -46.03 -4.82 61.38
CA ARG A 178 -44.79 -4.89 60.60
C ARG A 178 -44.96 -5.65 59.31
N GLU A 179 -45.78 -6.70 59.24
CA GLU A 179 -46.09 -7.42 58.01
C GLU A 179 -46.90 -6.51 57.07
N LEU A 180 -47.83 -5.71 57.60
CA LEU A 180 -48.56 -4.70 56.83
C LEU A 180 -47.64 -3.56 56.36
N ALA A 181 -46.79 -3.02 57.25
CA ALA A 181 -45.82 -2.00 56.91
C ALA A 181 -44.74 -2.52 55.96
N GLN A 182 -44.37 -3.80 56.05
CA GLN A 182 -43.43 -4.46 55.16
C GLN A 182 -44.06 -4.65 53.78
N LEU A 183 -45.35 -4.98 53.70
CA LEU A 183 -46.10 -5.07 52.44
C LEU A 183 -46.23 -3.70 51.76
N ILE A 184 -46.55 -2.65 52.52
CA ILE A 184 -46.58 -1.27 52.04
C ILE A 184 -45.17 -0.81 51.62
N SER A 185 -44.13 -1.12 52.40
CA SER A 185 -42.74 -0.79 52.02
C SER A 185 -42.27 -1.55 50.79
N TYR A 186 -42.76 -2.78 50.57
CA TYR A 186 -42.46 -3.59 49.41
C TYR A 186 -43.19 -3.07 48.17
N GLU A 187 -44.45 -2.64 48.29
CA GLU A 187 -45.17 -1.97 47.20
C GLU A 187 -44.56 -0.62 46.85
N MET A 188 -44.16 0.18 47.84
CA MET A 188 -43.45 1.45 47.64
C MET A 188 -42.06 1.24 47.01
N ALA A 189 -41.27 0.29 47.51
CA ALA A 189 -39.95 -0.03 46.94
C ALA A 189 -40.06 -0.63 45.53
N ARG A 190 -41.09 -1.43 45.25
CA ARG A 190 -41.37 -1.97 43.93
C ARG A 190 -41.77 -0.87 42.95
N LYS A 191 -42.61 0.07 43.38
CA LYS A 191 -43.01 1.23 42.58
C LYS A 191 -41.84 2.17 42.32
N GLU A 192 -41.00 2.46 43.32
CA GLU A 192 -39.77 3.23 43.12
C GLU A 192 -38.78 2.52 42.20
N MET A 193 -38.66 1.19 42.26
CA MET A 193 -37.81 0.43 41.34
C MET A 193 -38.35 0.45 39.91
N GLN A 194 -39.67 0.41 39.75
CA GLN A 194 -40.32 0.58 38.44
C GLN A 194 -40.10 2.00 37.91
N GLU A 195 -40.30 3.04 38.71
CA GLU A 195 -40.05 4.44 38.32
C GLU A 195 -38.57 4.71 38.02
N LYS A 196 -37.64 4.14 38.79
CA LYS A 196 -36.18 4.23 38.52
C LYS A 196 -35.78 3.44 37.27
N ALA A 197 -36.41 2.30 37.00
CA ALA A 197 -36.18 1.53 35.79
C ALA A 197 -36.72 2.27 34.57
N GLU A 198 -37.95 2.80 34.63
CA GLU A 198 -38.55 3.63 33.58
C GLU A 198 -37.76 4.92 33.34
N ALA A 199 -37.27 5.58 34.38
CA ALA A 199 -36.42 6.76 34.25
C ALA A 199 -35.08 6.43 33.58
N LYS A 200 -34.45 5.30 33.93
CA LYS A 200 -33.21 4.84 33.27
C LYS A 200 -33.45 4.47 31.80
N VAL A 201 -34.58 3.83 31.49
CA VAL A 201 -34.97 3.51 30.11
C VAL A 201 -35.17 4.79 29.31
N ARG A 202 -35.91 5.78 29.84
CA ARG A 202 -36.09 7.08 29.18
C ARG A 202 -34.79 7.86 29.00
N GLU A 203 -33.88 7.81 29.98
CA GLU A 203 -32.56 8.46 29.85
C GLU A 203 -31.68 7.76 28.79
N GLN A 204 -31.74 6.43 28.71
CA GLN A 204 -31.05 5.66 27.67
C GLN A 204 -31.65 5.92 26.28
N GLU A 205 -32.97 6.01 26.17
CA GLU A 205 -33.66 6.37 24.93
C GLU A 205 -33.27 7.78 24.47
N ARG A 206 -33.24 8.77 25.36
CA ARG A 206 -32.78 10.13 25.04
C ARG A 206 -31.32 10.15 24.57
N LYS A 207 -30.42 9.44 25.26
CA LYS A 207 -29.01 9.33 24.83
C LYS A 207 -28.88 8.59 23.49
N ALA A 208 -29.72 7.58 23.24
CA ALA A 208 -29.72 6.86 21.97
C ALA A 208 -30.27 7.72 20.82
N GLU A 209 -31.28 8.55 21.07
CA GLU A 209 -31.80 9.53 20.11
C GLU A 209 -30.79 10.63 19.81
N GLU A 210 -30.13 11.20 20.83
CA GLU A 210 -29.04 12.17 20.67
C GLU A 210 -27.88 11.57 19.87
N GLN A 211 -27.50 10.32 20.13
CA GLN A 211 -26.48 9.62 19.33
C GLN A 211 -26.92 9.34 17.88
N ARG A 212 -28.21 9.05 17.65
CA ARG A 212 -28.76 8.87 16.30
C ARG A 212 -28.75 10.19 15.53
N GLN A 213 -29.17 11.29 16.16
CA GLN A 213 -29.13 12.62 15.57
C GLN A 213 -27.70 13.08 15.29
N ALA A 214 -26.75 12.83 16.21
CA ALA A 214 -25.34 13.15 16.00
C ALA A 214 -24.73 12.35 14.84
N LYS A 215 -25.08 11.06 14.69
CA LYS A 215 -24.67 10.25 13.54
C LYS A 215 -25.28 10.75 12.23
N GLN A 216 -26.56 11.13 12.22
CA GLN A 216 -27.20 11.69 11.02
C GLN A 216 -26.56 13.03 10.61
N ALA A 217 -26.28 13.92 11.56
CA ALA A 217 -25.58 15.17 11.29
C ALA A 217 -24.16 14.93 10.75
N ALA A 218 -23.39 14.00 11.36
CA ALA A 218 -22.06 13.64 10.88
C ALA A 218 -22.09 13.02 9.48
N ASP A 219 -23.08 12.18 9.17
CA ASP A 219 -23.26 11.58 7.84
C ASP A 219 -23.65 12.66 6.79
N GLU A 220 -24.47 13.64 7.15
CA GLU A 220 -24.82 14.77 6.29
C GLU A 220 -23.62 15.68 6.02
N GLU A 221 -22.83 16.00 7.05
CA GLU A 221 -21.58 16.75 6.91
C GLU A 221 -20.56 15.99 6.05
N TRP A 222 -20.45 14.67 6.24
CA TRP A 222 -19.60 13.82 5.42
C TRP A 222 -20.05 13.81 3.96
N ARG A 223 -21.36 13.71 3.67
CA ARG A 223 -21.89 13.82 2.31
C ARG A 223 -21.66 15.18 1.68
N ARG A 224 -21.79 16.27 2.45
CA ARG A 224 -21.47 17.63 1.98
C ARG A 224 -19.98 17.76 1.64
N GLN A 225 -19.10 17.27 2.50
CA GLN A 225 -17.65 17.26 2.23
C GLN A 225 -17.28 16.38 1.03
N GLN A 226 -17.95 15.24 0.82
CA GLN A 226 -17.77 14.42 -0.38
C GLN A 226 -18.23 15.14 -1.64
N HIS A 227 -19.40 15.76 -1.61
CA HIS A 227 -19.93 16.54 -2.73
C HIS A 227 -19.05 17.76 -3.05
N GLU A 228 -18.51 18.44 -2.03
CA GLU A 228 -17.57 19.55 -2.20
C GLU A 228 -16.24 19.10 -2.79
N ARG A 229 -15.71 17.95 -2.37
CA ARG A 229 -14.50 17.33 -2.96
C ARG A 229 -14.73 16.86 -4.39
N GLU A 230 -15.91 16.33 -4.72
CA GLU A 230 -16.28 15.97 -6.09
C GLU A 230 -16.46 17.21 -6.98
N MET A 231 -17.06 18.28 -6.47
CA MET A 231 -17.17 19.56 -7.18
C MET A 231 -15.80 20.20 -7.42
N GLN A 232 -14.89 20.14 -6.45
CA GLN A 232 -13.50 20.61 -6.62
C GLN A 232 -12.74 19.77 -7.65
N ARG A 233 -12.87 18.43 -7.62
CA ARG A 233 -12.27 17.55 -8.63
C ARG A 233 -12.81 17.83 -10.03
N LYS A 234 -14.11 18.06 -10.18
CA LYS A 234 -14.73 18.43 -11.46
C LYS A 234 -14.25 19.80 -11.95
N LEU A 235 -14.09 20.78 -11.07
CA LEU A 235 -13.54 22.09 -11.43
C LEU A 235 -12.07 21.99 -11.88
N ASP A 236 -11.26 21.17 -11.20
CA ASP A 236 -9.86 20.93 -11.58
C ASP A 236 -9.73 20.14 -12.89
N GLU A 237 -10.61 19.17 -13.14
CA GLU A 237 -10.69 18.43 -14.39
C GLU A 237 -11.13 19.33 -15.54
N GLU A 238 -12.16 20.16 -15.36
CA GLU A 238 -12.56 21.16 -16.36
C GLU A 238 -11.47 22.21 -16.63
N ALA A 239 -10.69 22.61 -15.62
CA ALA A 239 -9.56 23.52 -15.80
C ALA A 239 -8.46 22.88 -16.65
N ARG A 240 -8.12 21.61 -16.39
CA ARG A 240 -7.15 20.85 -17.19
C ARG A 240 -7.64 20.61 -18.61
N GLU A 241 -8.93 20.34 -18.82
CA GLU A 241 -9.51 20.22 -20.15
C GLU A 241 -9.52 21.54 -20.91
N ARG A 242 -9.74 22.67 -20.23
CA ARG A 242 -9.60 24.01 -20.82
C ARG A 242 -8.14 24.28 -21.22
N ASP A 243 -7.17 23.94 -20.38
CA ASP A 243 -5.75 24.09 -20.69
C ASP A 243 -5.31 23.20 -21.87
N ILE A 244 -5.83 21.97 -21.96
CA ILE A 244 -5.57 21.07 -23.09
C ILE A 244 -6.18 21.64 -24.38
N LYS A 245 -7.42 22.15 -24.34
CA LYS A 245 -8.07 22.78 -25.50
C LYS A 245 -7.36 24.05 -25.97
N VAL A 246 -6.84 24.86 -25.05
CA VAL A 246 -6.03 26.03 -25.39
C VAL A 246 -4.70 25.61 -26.02
N GLN A 247 -4.04 24.58 -25.50
CA GLN A 247 -2.80 24.05 -26.09
C GLN A 247 -3.02 23.39 -27.46
N GLU A 248 -4.16 22.74 -27.68
CA GLU A 248 -4.54 22.18 -28.97
C GLU A 248 -4.93 23.26 -29.98
N ALA A 249 -5.63 24.31 -29.56
CA ALA A 249 -5.92 25.49 -30.38
C ALA A 249 -4.64 26.22 -30.80
N ASP A 250 -3.71 26.46 -29.86
CA ASP A 250 -2.40 27.05 -30.13
C ASP A 250 -1.56 26.21 -31.10
N ARG A 251 -1.63 24.88 -31.01
CA ARG A 251 -0.95 23.97 -31.94
C ARG A 251 -1.58 24.01 -33.33
N PHE A 252 -2.90 24.02 -33.40
CA PHE A 252 -3.65 24.11 -34.66
C PHE A 252 -3.40 25.45 -35.36
N GLU A 253 -3.34 26.56 -34.60
CA GLU A 253 -3.10 27.90 -35.14
C GLU A 253 -1.66 28.05 -35.69
N ARG A 254 -0.67 27.48 -34.99
CA ARG A 254 0.73 27.41 -35.47
C ARG A 254 0.87 26.52 -36.72
N GLU A 255 0.13 25.42 -36.78
CA GLU A 255 0.11 24.53 -37.95
C GLU A 255 -0.57 25.19 -39.16
N LEU A 256 -1.63 25.97 -38.94
CA LEU A 256 -2.32 26.75 -39.97
C LEU A 256 -1.42 27.87 -40.53
N GLU A 257 -0.66 28.57 -39.66
CA GLU A 257 0.31 29.59 -40.07
C GLU A 257 1.48 29.01 -40.87
N LEU A 258 2.03 27.86 -40.45
CA LEU A 258 3.07 27.15 -41.19
C LEU A 258 2.57 26.74 -42.58
N ARG A 259 1.37 26.17 -42.66
CA ARG A 259 0.75 25.76 -43.93
C ARG A 259 0.44 26.94 -44.85
N ARG A 260 0.08 28.10 -44.30
CA ARG A 260 -0.14 29.33 -45.08
C ARG A 260 1.18 29.91 -45.61
N ARG A 261 2.25 29.90 -44.81
CA ARG A 261 3.60 30.31 -45.24
C ARG A 261 4.15 29.39 -46.33
N GLU A 262 3.96 28.08 -46.19
CA GLU A 262 4.32 27.10 -47.22
C GLU A 262 3.53 27.31 -48.52
N GLN A 263 2.23 27.59 -48.46
CA GLN A 263 1.43 27.91 -49.66
C GLN A 263 1.83 29.24 -50.31
N GLU A 264 2.23 30.25 -49.53
CA GLU A 264 2.73 31.52 -50.06
C GLU A 264 4.11 31.36 -50.71
N GLU A 265 5.00 30.54 -50.13
CA GLU A 265 6.29 30.17 -50.73
C GLU A 265 6.14 29.29 -51.97
N GLU A 266 5.20 28.35 -51.97
CA GLU A 266 4.92 27.50 -53.12
C GLU A 266 4.30 28.30 -54.27
N LYS A 267 3.43 29.28 -53.98
CA LYS A 267 2.91 30.24 -54.97
C LYS A 267 4.04 31.11 -55.55
N LYS A 268 4.98 31.58 -54.72
CA LYS A 268 6.17 32.33 -55.18
C LYS A 268 7.08 31.47 -56.06
N ARG A 269 7.35 30.22 -55.69
CA ARG A 269 8.13 29.28 -56.52
C ARG A 269 7.43 28.94 -57.84
N ARG A 270 6.10 28.82 -57.85
CA ARG A 270 5.31 28.60 -59.07
C ARG A 270 5.30 29.84 -59.97
N GLN A 271 5.23 31.06 -59.40
CA GLN A 271 5.32 32.30 -60.16
C GLN A 271 6.73 32.51 -60.74
N GLU A 272 7.79 32.23 -59.97
CA GLU A 272 9.18 32.28 -60.47
C GLU A 272 9.46 31.22 -61.54
N ALA A 273 8.89 30.02 -61.41
CA ALA A 273 8.97 28.98 -62.44
C ALA A 273 8.22 29.39 -63.73
N TYR A 274 7.03 29.98 -63.59
CA TYR A 274 6.22 30.47 -64.71
C TYR A 274 6.89 31.64 -65.44
N VAL A 275 7.54 32.56 -64.73
CA VAL A 275 8.31 33.67 -65.34
C VAL A 275 9.54 33.15 -66.06
N ARG A 276 10.29 32.20 -65.47
CA ARG A 276 11.45 31.57 -66.15
C ARG A 276 11.05 30.67 -67.33
N GLU A 277 9.81 30.20 -67.39
CA GLU A 277 9.25 29.45 -68.51
C GLU A 277 8.75 30.38 -69.63
N GLN A 278 8.11 31.50 -69.27
CA GLN A 278 7.76 32.59 -70.18
C GLN A 278 8.99 33.24 -70.83
N GLU A 279 10.07 33.46 -70.09
CA GLU A 279 11.34 33.98 -70.64
C GLU A 279 12.03 32.98 -71.59
N ARG A 280 11.90 31.68 -71.32
CA ARG A 280 12.40 30.62 -72.22
C ARG A 280 11.55 30.51 -73.48
N MET A 281 10.23 30.64 -73.35
CA MET A 281 9.28 30.71 -74.46
C MET A 281 9.52 31.93 -75.36
N GLN A 282 9.66 33.13 -74.78
CA GLN A 282 9.89 34.36 -75.53
C GLN A 282 11.26 34.37 -76.23
N LYS A 283 12.32 33.82 -75.60
CA LYS A 283 13.63 33.63 -76.27
C LYS A 283 13.59 32.58 -77.36
N ALA A 284 12.84 31.50 -77.19
CA ALA A 284 12.64 30.48 -78.22
C ALA A 284 11.79 31.00 -79.39
N GLU A 285 10.80 31.86 -79.12
CA GLU A 285 9.96 32.50 -80.13
C GLU A 285 10.72 33.59 -80.91
N GLN A 286 11.53 34.42 -80.23
CA GLN A 286 12.43 35.38 -80.88
C GLN A 286 13.47 34.67 -81.74
N ALA A 287 14.07 33.58 -81.26
CA ALA A 287 14.99 32.76 -82.06
C ALA A 287 14.29 32.10 -83.26
N ARG A 288 13.03 31.66 -83.12
CA ARG A 288 12.23 31.13 -84.26
C ARG A 288 11.90 32.21 -85.27
N LEU A 289 11.50 33.42 -84.85
CA LEU A 289 11.21 34.54 -85.74
C LEU A 289 12.46 35.06 -86.45
N GLU A 290 13.61 35.08 -85.78
CA GLU A 290 14.90 35.42 -86.41
C GLU A 290 15.34 34.33 -87.40
N THR A 291 15.14 33.05 -87.07
CA THR A 291 15.43 31.93 -87.97
C THR A 291 14.51 31.93 -89.20
N ASP A 292 13.21 32.21 -89.03
CA ASP A 292 12.24 32.32 -90.13
C ASP A 292 12.48 33.55 -91.00
N ARG A 293 12.95 34.66 -90.43
CA ARG A 293 13.37 35.86 -91.17
C ARG A 293 14.60 35.57 -92.02
N ILE A 294 15.61 34.91 -91.45
CA ILE A 294 16.84 34.51 -92.17
C ILE A 294 16.51 33.48 -93.27
N LEU A 295 15.59 32.54 -93.03
CA LEU A 295 15.16 31.56 -94.04
C LEU A 295 14.39 32.22 -95.19
N ARG A 296 13.51 33.20 -94.92
CA ARG A 296 12.77 33.95 -95.95
C ARG A 296 13.70 34.87 -96.76
N GLU A 297 14.67 35.51 -96.11
CA GLU A 297 15.68 36.32 -96.81
C GLU A 297 16.58 35.44 -97.70
N GLN A 298 16.94 34.23 -97.27
CA GLN A 298 17.68 33.26 -98.09
C GLN A 298 16.84 32.71 -99.25
N GLN A 299 15.55 32.42 -99.05
CA GLN A 299 14.65 31.95 -100.10
C GLN A 299 14.39 33.04 -101.16
N ALA A 300 14.22 34.31 -100.76
CA ALA A 300 14.06 35.43 -101.70
C ALA A 300 15.32 35.71 -102.53
N VAL A 301 16.51 35.50 -101.96
CA VAL A 301 17.79 35.60 -102.68
C VAL A 301 17.98 34.44 -103.67
N VAL A 302 17.55 33.22 -103.29
CA VAL A 302 17.58 32.04 -104.17
C VAL A 302 16.58 32.17 -105.32
N GLU A 303 15.37 32.69 -105.08
CA GLU A 303 14.38 32.92 -106.14
C GLU A 303 14.78 34.04 -107.10
N LYS A 304 15.37 35.14 -106.60
CA LYS A 304 15.97 36.17 -107.46
C LYS A 304 17.12 35.63 -108.31
N ARG A 305 18.00 34.81 -107.75
CA ARG A 305 19.09 34.15 -108.50
C ARG A 305 18.58 33.16 -109.54
N LYS A 306 17.50 32.42 -109.24
CA LYS A 306 16.90 31.44 -110.15
C LYS A 306 16.19 32.14 -111.34
N ALA A 307 15.56 33.29 -111.10
CA ALA A 307 14.95 34.11 -112.15
C ALA A 307 15.99 34.84 -113.04
N GLU A 308 17.11 35.30 -112.47
CA GLU A 308 18.24 35.86 -113.25
C GLU A 308 18.99 34.80 -114.07
N MET A 309 19.13 33.58 -113.55
CA MET A 309 19.77 32.46 -114.24
C MET A 309 18.95 32.00 -115.45
N GLN A 310 17.62 31.90 -115.31
CA GLN A 310 16.72 31.50 -116.41
C GLN A 310 16.66 32.54 -117.55
N LYS A 311 16.81 33.84 -117.25
CA LYS A 311 16.92 34.89 -118.29
C LYS A 311 18.28 34.90 -119.00
N ARG A 312 19.36 34.63 -118.28
CA ARG A 312 20.73 34.58 -118.85
C ARG A 312 21.04 33.30 -119.61
N ASP A 313 20.42 32.18 -119.28
CA ASP A 313 20.64 30.91 -119.99
C ASP A 313 19.85 30.84 -121.31
N ALA A 314 18.70 31.52 -121.41
CA ALA A 314 17.96 31.68 -122.67
C ALA A 314 18.70 32.56 -123.70
N GLU A 315 19.48 33.55 -123.25
CA GLU A 315 20.24 34.46 -124.11
C GLU A 315 21.65 33.93 -124.47
N ARG A 316 22.21 32.99 -123.69
CA ARG A 316 23.55 32.40 -123.93
C ARG A 316 23.55 31.20 -124.88
N GLU A 317 22.45 30.47 -125.01
CA GLU A 317 22.31 29.38 -125.98
C GLU A 317 22.26 29.91 -127.43
N LEU A 318 21.67 31.09 -127.66
CA LEU A 318 21.48 31.66 -129.00
C LEU A 318 22.74 32.34 -129.57
N ALA A 319 23.65 32.83 -128.72
CA ALA A 319 24.87 33.53 -129.14
C ALA A 319 26.12 32.63 -129.25
N LYS A 320 26.06 31.39 -128.74
CA LYS A 320 27.20 30.46 -128.72
C LYS A 320 27.31 29.59 -129.98
N GLN A 321 26.30 29.61 -130.85
CA GLN A 321 26.29 28.86 -132.11
C GLN A 321 26.89 29.64 -133.30
N GLN A 322 27.10 30.96 -133.20
CA GLN A 322 27.54 31.80 -134.33
C GLN A 322 28.99 32.32 -134.24
N ALA A 323 29.67 32.22 -133.08
CA ALA A 323 31.00 32.82 -132.89
C ALA A 323 32.16 31.80 -132.75
N ALA A 324 31.89 30.51 -132.92
CA ALA A 324 32.89 29.45 -132.81
C ALA A 324 33.67 29.20 -134.11
N GLU A 325 33.15 29.62 -135.27
CA GLU A 325 33.75 29.33 -136.58
C GLU A 325 34.85 30.32 -137.00
N GLU A 326 34.85 31.56 -136.49
CA GLU A 326 35.82 32.59 -136.92
C GLU A 326 37.18 32.54 -136.20
N ARG A 327 37.33 31.77 -135.11
CA ARG A 327 38.59 31.76 -134.30
C ARG A 327 39.59 30.67 -134.69
N ALA A 328 39.27 29.80 -135.65
CA ALA A 328 40.15 28.70 -136.05
C ALA A 328 41.27 29.12 -137.03
N ALA A 329 41.13 30.23 -137.77
CA ALA A 329 42.10 30.64 -138.80
C ALA A 329 43.32 31.42 -138.27
N ALA A 330 43.26 31.98 -137.04
CA ALA A 330 44.32 32.84 -136.51
C ALA A 330 45.45 32.12 -135.75
N ASN A 331 45.32 30.80 -135.50
CA ASN A 331 46.20 30.08 -134.57
C ASN A 331 47.41 29.37 -135.21
N ALA A 332 47.60 29.48 -136.53
CA ALA A 332 48.72 28.83 -137.23
C ALA A 332 50.05 29.59 -137.08
N GLU A 333 50.03 30.92 -136.89
CA GLU A 333 51.26 31.72 -136.75
C GLU A 333 51.81 31.77 -135.31
N ALA A 334 50.98 31.46 -134.30
CA ALA A 334 51.37 31.50 -132.89
C ALA A 334 52.32 30.35 -132.47
N GLN A 335 52.48 29.31 -133.30
CA GLN A 335 53.24 28.11 -132.96
C GLN A 335 54.77 28.22 -133.09
N ARG A 336 55.33 29.29 -133.67
CA ARG A 336 56.80 29.47 -133.69
C ARG A 336 57.36 30.24 -132.48
N LEU A 337 56.55 31.04 -131.77
CA LEU A 337 56.97 31.77 -130.55
C LEU A 337 56.87 30.92 -129.26
N ALA A 338 56.11 29.82 -129.29
CA ALA A 338 55.84 29.00 -128.11
C ALA A 338 57.03 28.13 -127.66
N GLN A 339 57.94 27.74 -128.56
CA GLN A 339 59.04 26.82 -128.23
C GLN A 339 60.16 27.46 -127.40
N ALA A 340 60.35 28.78 -127.45
CA ALA A 340 61.30 29.50 -126.60
C ALA A 340 60.80 29.70 -125.14
N ARG A 341 59.48 29.62 -124.91
CA ARG A 341 58.84 29.83 -123.59
C ARG A 341 58.87 28.57 -122.70
N ILE A 342 59.00 27.39 -123.32
CA ILE A 342 58.97 26.08 -122.63
C ILE A 342 60.25 25.86 -121.80
N ALA A 343 61.41 26.32 -122.26
CA ALA A 343 62.67 26.17 -121.53
C ALA A 343 62.74 27.02 -120.24
N ALA A 344 62.16 28.24 -120.24
CA ALA A 344 62.12 29.11 -119.06
C ALA A 344 61.12 28.63 -117.98
N THR A 345 60.10 27.86 -118.36
CA THR A 345 59.04 27.39 -117.43
C THR A 345 59.50 26.18 -116.60
N GLN A 346 60.40 25.36 -117.13
CA GLN A 346 60.90 24.16 -116.42
C GLN A 346 61.81 24.50 -115.23
N ALA A 347 62.62 25.56 -115.33
CA ALA A 347 63.49 26.00 -114.22
C ALA A 347 62.69 26.60 -113.03
N ALA A 348 61.58 27.31 -113.31
CA ALA A 348 60.72 27.88 -112.27
C ALA A 348 59.92 26.80 -111.49
N ASN A 349 59.52 25.71 -112.16
CA ASN A 349 58.78 24.62 -111.52
C ASN A 349 59.63 23.84 -110.49
N ALA A 350 60.94 23.71 -110.71
CA ALA A 350 61.83 23.03 -109.77
C ALA A 350 61.95 23.79 -108.43
N ALA A 351 61.97 25.13 -108.45
CA ALA A 351 62.05 25.95 -107.23
C ALA A 351 60.75 25.93 -106.40
N ILE A 352 59.59 25.74 -107.04
CA ILE A 352 58.29 25.67 -106.36
C ILE A 352 58.11 24.34 -105.60
N LEU A 353 58.68 23.24 -106.12
CA LEU A 353 58.58 21.93 -105.48
C LEU A 353 59.41 21.81 -104.20
N LEU A 354 60.56 22.48 -104.11
CA LEU A 354 61.38 22.50 -102.89
C LEU A 354 60.69 23.26 -101.75
N LYS A 355 60.09 24.42 -102.02
CA LYS A 355 59.34 25.19 -101.00
C LYS A 355 58.12 24.43 -100.47
N ARG A 356 57.40 23.70 -101.34
CA ARG A 356 56.25 22.87 -100.92
C ARG A 356 56.64 21.73 -99.98
N ARG A 357 57.86 21.21 -100.09
CA ARG A 357 58.35 20.13 -99.23
C ARG A 357 58.69 20.66 -97.83
N GLU A 358 59.35 21.81 -97.75
CA GLU A 358 59.67 22.48 -96.48
C GLU A 358 58.40 22.91 -95.73
N GLU A 359 57.41 23.47 -96.42
CA GLU A 359 56.12 23.87 -95.82
C GLU A 359 55.32 22.66 -95.29
N PHE A 360 55.42 21.51 -95.95
CA PHE A 360 54.77 20.27 -95.52
C PHE A 360 55.44 19.67 -94.27
N GLU A 361 56.77 19.66 -94.23
CA GLU A 361 57.53 19.18 -93.07
C GLU A 361 57.32 20.08 -91.83
N ASP A 362 57.24 21.40 -92.01
CA ASP A 362 56.90 22.34 -90.95
C ASP A 362 55.44 22.20 -90.47
N HIS A 363 54.50 21.88 -91.37
CA HIS A 363 53.12 21.58 -91.00
C HIS A 363 53.00 20.28 -90.20
N GLN A 364 53.78 19.24 -90.53
CA GLN A 364 53.79 17.99 -89.77
C GLN A 364 54.38 18.19 -88.37
N ARG A 365 55.50 18.91 -88.24
CA ARG A 365 56.12 19.19 -86.93
C ARG A 365 55.19 20.00 -86.01
N LYS A 366 54.57 21.06 -86.53
CA LYS A 366 53.57 21.85 -85.78
C LYS A 366 52.30 21.05 -85.47
N GLY A 367 51.97 20.03 -86.26
CA GLY A 367 50.87 19.09 -86.00
C GLY A 367 51.17 18.15 -84.83
N GLU A 368 52.37 17.57 -84.81
CA GLU A 368 52.83 16.65 -83.76
C GLU A 368 53.06 17.36 -82.42
N GLU A 369 53.64 18.56 -82.42
CA GLU A 369 53.79 19.38 -81.20
C GLU A 369 52.44 19.74 -80.58
N ARG A 370 51.46 20.12 -81.40
CA ARG A 370 50.08 20.36 -80.95
C ARG A 370 49.37 19.08 -80.48
N ARG A 371 49.79 17.90 -80.93
CA ARG A 371 49.26 16.61 -80.45
C ARG A 371 49.88 16.25 -79.11
N ARG A 372 51.21 16.36 -78.96
CA ARG A 372 51.93 16.12 -77.70
C ARG A 372 51.49 17.08 -76.59
N GLN A 373 51.31 18.36 -76.88
CA GLN A 373 50.79 19.33 -75.91
C GLN A 373 49.36 19.01 -75.48
N ARG A 374 48.50 18.54 -76.39
CA ARG A 374 47.13 18.12 -76.04
C ARG A 374 47.07 16.80 -75.27
N GLU A 375 47.97 15.85 -75.55
CA GLU A 375 48.10 14.61 -74.77
C GLU A 375 48.64 14.88 -73.36
N GLN A 376 49.66 15.75 -73.22
CA GLN A 376 50.17 16.16 -71.90
C GLN A 376 49.13 16.95 -71.09
N GLN A 377 48.37 17.84 -71.73
CA GLN A 377 47.26 18.55 -71.08
C GLN A 377 46.14 17.58 -70.65
N ARG A 378 45.80 16.58 -71.47
CA ARG A 378 44.82 15.55 -71.10
C ARG A 378 45.29 14.68 -69.93
N GLN A 379 46.55 14.26 -69.93
CA GLN A 379 47.13 13.47 -68.84
C GLN A 379 47.19 14.27 -67.52
N ALA A 380 47.60 15.53 -67.58
CA ALA A 380 47.59 16.42 -66.42
C ALA A 380 46.16 16.67 -65.89
N GLU A 381 45.19 16.91 -66.79
CA GLU A 381 43.77 17.04 -66.41
C GLU A 381 43.19 15.74 -65.83
N GLU A 382 43.57 14.56 -66.34
CA GLU A 382 43.12 13.27 -65.80
C GLU A 382 43.73 12.97 -64.43
N GLU A 383 45.01 13.28 -64.21
CA GLU A 383 45.64 13.16 -62.89
C GLU A 383 45.04 14.15 -61.88
N GLU A 384 44.82 15.40 -62.29
CA GLU A 384 44.17 16.40 -61.43
C GLU A 384 42.73 15.98 -61.08
N LYS A 385 41.98 15.42 -62.04
CA LYS A 385 40.65 14.82 -61.78
C LYS A 385 40.72 13.64 -60.82
N ARG A 386 41.68 12.72 -60.96
CA ARG A 386 41.84 11.58 -60.03
C ARG A 386 42.18 12.05 -58.61
N VAL A 387 43.07 13.02 -58.45
CA VAL A 387 43.41 13.59 -57.14
C VAL A 387 42.23 14.34 -56.55
N ALA A 388 41.46 15.08 -57.36
CA ALA A 388 40.24 15.75 -56.92
C ALA A 388 39.15 14.75 -56.49
N GLU A 389 38.98 13.65 -57.23
CA GLU A 389 38.05 12.57 -56.87
C GLU A 389 38.46 11.85 -55.59
N GLN A 390 39.76 11.56 -55.41
CA GLN A 390 40.30 10.97 -54.18
C GLN A 390 40.05 11.89 -52.97
N ARG A 391 40.40 13.18 -53.08
CA ARG A 391 40.12 14.15 -52.01
C ARG A 391 38.63 14.30 -51.72
N SER A 392 37.78 14.22 -52.75
CA SER A 392 36.32 14.24 -52.58
C SER A 392 35.81 12.96 -51.92
N ALA A 393 36.37 11.79 -52.26
CA ALA A 393 36.05 10.52 -51.62
C ALA A 393 36.49 10.49 -50.14
N GLU A 394 37.69 10.96 -49.83
CA GLU A 394 38.19 11.13 -48.45
C GLU A 394 37.31 12.09 -47.66
N ARG A 395 36.89 13.22 -48.25
CA ARG A 395 35.94 14.15 -47.61
C ARG A 395 34.58 13.51 -47.33
N ARG A 396 34.07 12.69 -48.26
CA ARG A 396 32.82 11.93 -48.06
C ARG A 396 32.95 10.89 -46.95
N GLN A 397 34.07 10.16 -46.90
CA GLN A 397 34.35 9.20 -45.84
C GLN A 397 34.50 9.88 -44.49
N ALA A 398 35.29 10.95 -44.39
CA ALA A 398 35.45 11.73 -43.17
C ALA A 398 34.12 12.31 -42.67
N ALA A 399 33.28 12.84 -43.57
CA ALA A 399 31.96 13.34 -43.22
C ALA A 399 31.03 12.22 -42.73
N TYR A 400 31.10 11.02 -43.33
CA TYR A 400 30.33 9.85 -42.90
C TYR A 400 30.77 9.36 -41.52
N GLU A 401 32.07 9.25 -41.29
CA GLU A 401 32.61 8.86 -39.98
C GLU A 401 32.28 9.88 -38.89
N GLU A 402 32.37 11.17 -39.19
CA GLU A 402 31.97 12.23 -38.26
C GLU A 402 30.47 12.17 -37.94
N ALA A 403 29.63 11.91 -38.95
CA ALA A 403 28.20 11.70 -38.77
C ALA A 403 27.92 10.47 -37.88
N GLN A 404 28.60 9.34 -38.13
CA GLN A 404 28.48 8.15 -37.28
C GLN A 404 28.96 8.40 -35.84
N ARG A 405 30.05 9.14 -35.64
CA ARG A 405 30.52 9.51 -34.29
C ARG A 405 29.52 10.38 -33.54
N LYS A 406 28.90 11.34 -34.24
CA LYS A 406 27.83 12.18 -33.67
C LYS A 406 26.60 11.35 -33.31
N GLU A 407 26.19 10.43 -34.18
CA GLU A 407 25.07 9.52 -33.91
C GLU A 407 25.37 8.60 -32.73
N ALA A 408 26.55 7.96 -32.70
CA ALA A 408 26.99 7.11 -31.59
C ALA A 408 27.04 7.89 -30.27
N SER A 409 27.53 9.13 -30.29
CA SER A 409 27.56 10.01 -29.11
C SER A 409 26.14 10.37 -28.63
N ARG A 410 25.21 10.65 -29.56
CA ARG A 410 23.80 10.92 -29.24
C ARG A 410 23.12 9.68 -28.66
N VAL A 411 23.34 8.50 -29.24
CA VAL A 411 22.79 7.23 -28.72
C VAL A 411 23.37 6.95 -27.33
N ALA A 412 24.67 7.13 -27.13
CA ALA A 412 25.30 6.98 -25.83
C ALA A 412 24.73 7.95 -24.78
N GLU A 413 24.49 9.21 -25.15
CA GLU A 413 23.86 10.20 -24.26
C GLU A 413 22.42 9.82 -23.90
N VAL A 414 21.62 9.36 -24.87
CA VAL A 414 20.24 8.90 -24.64
C VAL A 414 20.24 7.69 -23.70
N LEU A 415 21.09 6.70 -23.94
CA LEU A 415 21.22 5.53 -23.08
C LEU A 415 21.70 5.89 -21.68
N ARG A 416 22.62 6.85 -21.54
CA ARG A 416 23.07 7.35 -20.24
C ARG A 416 21.91 8.00 -19.47
N LYS A 417 21.16 8.91 -20.10
CA LYS A 417 19.98 9.54 -19.51
C LYS A 417 18.90 8.52 -19.15
N GLN A 418 18.74 7.45 -19.93
CA GLN A 418 17.80 6.38 -19.62
C GLN A 418 18.24 5.60 -18.37
N ARG A 419 19.52 5.22 -18.28
CA ARG A 419 20.07 4.56 -17.08
C ARG A 419 19.93 5.42 -15.83
N GLU A 420 20.27 6.71 -15.92
CA GLU A 420 20.11 7.65 -14.80
C GLU A 420 18.64 7.73 -14.33
N LYS A 421 17.68 7.77 -15.27
CA LYS A 421 16.24 7.75 -14.94
C LYS A 421 15.78 6.42 -14.35
N ASP A 422 16.25 5.30 -14.90
CA ASP A 422 15.91 3.97 -14.40
C ASP A 422 16.47 3.75 -12.99
N GLU A 423 17.68 4.24 -12.71
CA GLU A 423 18.29 4.25 -11.38
C GLU A 423 17.49 5.12 -10.39
N GLN A 424 17.07 6.32 -10.79
CA GLN A 424 16.20 7.18 -9.97
C GLN A 424 14.85 6.52 -9.68
N LEU A 425 14.22 5.92 -10.69
CA LEU A 425 12.96 5.18 -10.52
C LEU A 425 13.14 3.96 -9.62
N ALA A 426 14.26 3.24 -9.74
CA ALA A 426 14.58 2.11 -8.89
C ALA A 426 14.79 2.54 -7.43
N GLN A 427 15.46 3.67 -7.17
CA GLN A 427 15.62 4.25 -5.83
C GLN A 427 14.27 4.63 -5.21
N VAL A 428 13.45 5.40 -5.91
CA VAL A 428 12.11 5.80 -5.43
C VAL A 428 11.22 4.59 -5.17
N LYS A 429 11.30 3.57 -6.03
CA LYS A 429 10.56 2.32 -5.84
C LYS A 429 11.04 1.57 -4.59
N ALA A 430 12.36 1.46 -4.39
CA ALA A 430 12.93 0.81 -3.21
C ALA A 430 12.54 1.52 -1.91
N GLU A 431 12.57 2.86 -1.89
CA GLU A 431 12.11 3.67 -0.75
C GLU A 431 10.62 3.43 -0.46
N ARG A 432 9.78 3.47 -1.50
CA ARG A 432 8.34 3.23 -1.36
C ARG A 432 8.02 1.80 -0.90
N ASP A 433 8.75 0.81 -1.40
CA ASP A 433 8.61 -0.58 -0.99
C ASP A 433 9.05 -0.77 0.48
N ALA A 434 10.13 -0.11 0.91
CA ALA A 434 10.56 -0.10 2.31
C ALA A 434 9.53 0.56 3.24
N GLU A 435 8.99 1.71 2.86
CA GLU A 435 7.94 2.40 3.62
C GLU A 435 6.65 1.56 3.70
N ASN A 436 6.24 0.96 2.59
CA ASN A 436 5.08 0.07 2.56
C ASN A 436 5.30 -1.16 3.45
N ALA A 437 6.49 -1.75 3.45
CA ALA A 437 6.83 -2.87 4.31
C ALA A 437 6.75 -2.47 5.79
N ARG A 438 7.28 -1.28 6.15
CA ARG A 438 7.15 -0.71 7.49
C ARG A 438 5.68 -0.52 7.90
N ARG A 439 4.88 0.13 7.07
CA ARG A 439 3.44 0.35 7.33
C ARG A 439 2.67 -0.97 7.46
N CYS A 440 3.00 -1.98 6.65
CA CYS A 440 2.38 -3.29 6.74
C CYS A 440 2.73 -3.99 8.07
N LEU A 441 3.99 -3.91 8.50
CA LEU A 441 4.41 -4.44 9.79
C LEU A 441 3.72 -3.72 10.95
N GLU A 442 3.69 -2.39 10.95
CA GLU A 442 3.00 -1.60 11.98
C GLU A 442 1.51 -1.99 12.10
N ARG A 443 0.81 -2.14 10.97
CA ARG A 443 -0.59 -2.61 10.97
C ARG A 443 -0.73 -4.04 11.50
N LYS A 444 0.21 -4.93 11.17
CA LYS A 444 0.23 -6.32 11.66
C LYS A 444 0.43 -6.35 13.18
N LEU A 445 1.36 -5.55 13.71
CA LEU A 445 1.62 -5.40 15.14
C LEU A 445 0.37 -4.85 15.86
N GLN A 446 -0.24 -3.77 15.36
CA GLN A 446 -1.48 -3.22 15.92
C GLN A 446 -2.63 -4.22 15.92
N LEU A 447 -2.75 -5.04 14.87
CA LEU A 447 -3.76 -6.08 14.82
C LEU A 447 -3.47 -7.14 15.88
N HIS A 448 -2.22 -7.56 16.01
CA HIS A 448 -1.79 -8.51 17.04
C HIS A 448 -2.16 -8.01 18.44
N ASP A 449 -1.89 -6.73 18.75
CA ASP A 449 -2.23 -6.12 20.05
C ASP A 449 -3.72 -6.14 20.34
N LYS A 450 -4.55 -5.84 19.33
CA LYS A 450 -6.01 -5.89 19.48
C LYS A 450 -6.47 -7.31 19.79
N VAL A 451 -5.90 -8.30 19.11
CA VAL A 451 -6.28 -9.69 19.36
C VAL A 451 -5.80 -10.13 20.74
N ASP A 452 -4.57 -9.79 21.13
CA ASP A 452 -4.03 -10.09 22.46
C ASP A 452 -4.85 -9.41 23.57
N SER A 453 -5.24 -8.15 23.40
CA SER A 453 -6.10 -7.42 24.34
C SER A 453 -7.47 -8.09 24.51
N VAL A 454 -8.05 -8.59 23.41
CA VAL A 454 -9.30 -9.37 23.45
C VAL A 454 -9.09 -10.71 24.16
N GLU A 455 -7.95 -11.37 23.98
CA GLU A 455 -7.63 -12.60 24.70
C GLU A 455 -7.42 -12.37 26.20
N GLU A 456 -6.71 -11.30 26.58
CA GLU A 456 -6.54 -10.86 27.96
C GLU A 456 -7.90 -10.53 28.60
N MET A 457 -8.81 -9.88 27.87
CA MET A 457 -10.20 -9.64 28.31
C MET A 457 -10.95 -10.95 28.52
N LYS A 458 -10.92 -11.88 27.56
CA LYS A 458 -11.57 -13.20 27.71
C LYS A 458 -11.04 -13.97 28.92
N ARG A 459 -9.73 -13.92 29.16
CA ARG A 459 -9.07 -14.55 30.31
C ARG A 459 -9.56 -13.94 31.63
N ARG A 460 -9.65 -12.61 31.71
CA ARG A 460 -10.25 -11.89 32.85
C ARG A 460 -11.69 -12.30 33.08
N ASP A 461 -12.53 -12.29 32.05
CA ASP A 461 -13.95 -12.67 32.16
C ASP A 461 -14.14 -14.13 32.62
N VAL A 462 -13.27 -15.04 32.15
CA VAL A 462 -13.28 -16.45 32.59
C VAL A 462 -12.88 -16.55 34.06
N TYR A 463 -11.87 -15.80 34.49
CA TYR A 463 -11.45 -15.76 35.89
C TYR A 463 -12.53 -15.15 36.81
N GLU A 464 -13.12 -14.03 36.43
CA GLU A 464 -14.20 -13.38 37.18
C GLU A 464 -15.43 -14.28 37.31
N ARG A 465 -15.80 -15.00 36.24
CA ARG A 465 -16.87 -16.00 36.30
C ARG A 465 -16.53 -17.15 37.24
N SER A 466 -15.29 -17.68 37.22
CA SER A 466 -14.83 -18.70 38.17
C SER A 466 -14.95 -18.21 39.62
N GLN A 467 -14.53 -16.97 39.89
CA GLN A 467 -14.63 -16.36 41.22
C GLN A 467 -16.09 -16.14 41.66
N ALA A 468 -16.97 -15.71 40.75
CA ALA A 468 -18.39 -15.57 41.03
C ALA A 468 -19.03 -16.93 41.36
N LEU A 469 -18.70 -17.98 40.61
CA LEU A 469 -19.17 -19.33 40.88
C LEU A 469 -18.69 -19.84 42.24
N ARG A 470 -17.41 -19.65 42.59
CA ARG A 470 -16.88 -20.00 43.93
C ARG A 470 -17.64 -19.30 45.06
N ARG A 471 -17.91 -17.99 44.91
CA ARG A 471 -18.70 -17.24 45.90
C ARG A 471 -20.12 -17.80 46.05
N ILE A 472 -20.79 -18.10 44.93
CA ILE A 472 -22.13 -18.70 44.94
C ILE A 472 -22.10 -20.08 45.62
N GLU A 473 -21.09 -20.90 45.34
CA GLU A 473 -20.92 -22.22 45.97
C GLU A 473 -20.70 -22.10 47.48
N ASP A 474 -19.82 -21.20 47.93
CA ASP A 474 -19.56 -20.94 49.35
C ASP A 474 -20.81 -20.45 50.09
N GLU A 475 -21.55 -19.50 49.50
CA GLU A 475 -22.81 -19.00 50.05
C GLU A 475 -23.88 -20.09 50.09
N THR A 476 -23.95 -20.93 49.06
CA THR A 476 -24.85 -22.08 49.01
C THR A 476 -24.50 -23.10 50.09
N GLN A 477 -23.22 -23.39 50.30
CA GLN A 477 -22.75 -24.28 51.37
C GLN A 477 -23.07 -23.73 52.76
N ARG A 478 -22.81 -22.43 53.01
CA ARG A 478 -23.20 -21.77 54.26
C ARG A 478 -24.71 -21.84 54.49
N THR A 479 -25.50 -21.60 53.45
CA THR A 479 -26.97 -21.70 53.53
C THR A 479 -27.41 -23.12 53.85
N ARG A 480 -26.80 -24.14 53.24
CA ARG A 480 -27.06 -25.56 53.55
C ARG A 480 -26.72 -25.90 55.00
N GLN A 481 -25.55 -25.46 55.49
CA GLN A 481 -25.15 -25.65 56.90
C GLN A 481 -26.15 -24.99 57.87
N LEU A 482 -26.62 -23.77 57.57
CA LEU A 482 -27.64 -23.09 58.37
C LEU A 482 -28.99 -23.83 58.34
N GLN A 483 -29.38 -24.37 57.19
CA GLN A 483 -30.61 -25.19 57.08
C GLN A 483 -30.48 -26.50 57.86
N GLU A 484 -29.33 -27.17 57.82
CA GLU A 484 -29.03 -28.36 58.61
C GLU A 484 -29.05 -28.07 60.11
N GLN A 485 -28.40 -26.99 60.56
CA GLN A 485 -28.45 -26.55 61.96
C GLN A 485 -29.89 -26.22 62.40
N ARG A 486 -30.67 -25.55 61.55
CA ARG A 486 -32.08 -25.29 61.81
C ARG A 486 -32.90 -26.57 61.93
N ARG A 487 -32.66 -27.56 61.07
CA ARG A 487 -33.30 -28.87 61.12
C ARG A 487 -32.94 -29.62 62.41
N GLN A 488 -31.66 -29.64 62.78
CA GLN A 488 -31.20 -30.22 64.03
C GLN A 488 -31.89 -29.58 65.25
N LEU A 489 -32.03 -28.25 65.27
CA LEU A 489 -32.78 -27.55 66.32
C LEU A 489 -34.27 -27.91 66.34
N GLN A 490 -34.90 -28.10 65.19
CA GLN A 490 -36.29 -28.55 65.11
C GLN A 490 -36.46 -29.98 65.62
N ASP A 491 -35.55 -30.89 65.27
CA ASP A 491 -35.57 -32.27 65.73
C ASP A 491 -35.28 -32.36 67.24
N GLN A 492 -34.35 -31.54 67.77
CA GLN A 492 -34.14 -31.38 69.21
C GLN A 492 -35.41 -30.89 69.92
N ARG A 493 -36.12 -29.91 69.36
CA ARG A 493 -37.40 -29.43 69.92
C ARG A 493 -38.48 -30.52 69.90
N ARG A 494 -38.57 -31.32 68.83
CA ARG A 494 -39.50 -32.45 68.74
C ARG A 494 -39.20 -33.50 69.81
N LEU A 495 -37.93 -33.88 69.96
CA LEU A 495 -37.48 -34.82 70.98
C LEU A 495 -37.74 -34.30 72.41
N ALA A 496 -37.41 -33.03 72.69
CA ALA A 496 -37.67 -32.41 73.98
C ALA A 496 -39.18 -32.32 74.27
N ASN A 497 -40.01 -31.98 73.28
CA ASN A 497 -41.47 -31.97 73.43
C ASN A 497 -42.03 -33.38 73.68
N MET A 498 -41.51 -34.40 72.99
CA MET A 498 -41.87 -35.80 73.20
C MET A 498 -41.47 -36.28 74.60
N GLN A 499 -40.25 -35.97 75.05
CA GLN A 499 -39.77 -36.27 76.40
C GLN A 499 -40.63 -35.57 77.47
N ALA A 500 -40.91 -34.28 77.30
CA ALA A 500 -41.80 -33.54 78.21
C ALA A 500 -43.22 -34.11 78.21
N SER A 501 -43.72 -34.61 77.08
CA SER A 501 -45.02 -35.29 77.01
C SER A 501 -45.01 -36.63 77.74
N MET A 502 -43.95 -37.43 77.57
CA MET A 502 -43.78 -38.68 78.32
C MET A 502 -43.68 -38.42 79.83
N GLN A 503 -42.92 -37.40 80.26
CA GLN A 503 -42.85 -36.99 81.66
C GLN A 503 -44.22 -36.56 82.20
N ARG A 504 -44.99 -35.76 81.43
CA ARG A 504 -46.36 -35.41 81.81
C ARG A 504 -47.25 -36.64 81.97
N GLN A 505 -47.20 -37.59 81.03
CA GLN A 505 -47.95 -38.84 81.14
C GLN A 505 -47.52 -39.68 82.34
N GLN A 506 -46.22 -39.76 82.63
CA GLN A 506 -45.70 -40.46 83.82
C GLN A 506 -46.19 -39.81 85.12
N ILE A 507 -46.20 -38.47 85.20
CA ILE A 507 -46.74 -37.73 86.35
C ILE A 507 -48.24 -38.00 86.48
N VAL A 508 -49.01 -37.92 85.39
CA VAL A 508 -50.45 -38.22 85.41
C VAL A 508 -50.70 -39.66 85.86
N GLN A 509 -49.98 -40.65 85.33
CA GLN A 509 -50.10 -42.05 85.76
C GLN A 509 -49.69 -42.25 87.24
N ALA A 510 -48.68 -41.52 87.73
CA ALA A 510 -48.29 -41.55 89.13
C ALA A 510 -49.38 -40.94 90.03
N MET A 511 -49.97 -39.81 89.61
CA MET A 511 -51.11 -39.18 90.28
C MET A 511 -52.35 -40.08 90.27
N GLU A 512 -52.64 -40.76 89.17
CA GLU A 512 -53.74 -41.74 89.07
C GLU A 512 -53.52 -42.94 90.02
N LYS A 513 -52.29 -43.46 90.09
CA LYS A 513 -51.92 -44.53 91.03
C LYS A 513 -52.03 -44.08 92.48
N LEU A 514 -51.64 -42.84 92.79
CA LEU A 514 -51.82 -42.23 94.11
C LEU A 514 -53.29 -41.93 94.44
N ALA A 515 -54.13 -41.61 93.44
CA ALA A 515 -55.56 -41.43 93.65
C ALA A 515 -56.29 -42.77 93.87
N ALA A 516 -55.86 -43.83 93.16
CA ALA A 516 -56.37 -45.18 93.34
C ALA A 516 -55.96 -45.80 94.69
N ASN A 517 -54.74 -45.52 95.15
CA ASN A 517 -54.25 -45.92 96.47
C ASN A 517 -54.56 -44.80 97.49
N LYS A 518 -55.70 -44.89 98.17
CA LYS A 518 -56.23 -43.94 99.19
C LYS A 518 -55.33 -43.72 100.45
N SER A 519 -54.00 -43.69 100.34
CA SER A 519 -53.06 -43.39 101.42
C SER A 519 -52.26 -42.12 101.13
N TRP A 520 -52.91 -40.96 101.23
CA TRP A 520 -52.24 -39.65 101.16
C TRP A 520 -51.32 -39.37 102.38
N ALA A 521 -51.40 -40.18 103.44
CA ALA A 521 -50.78 -39.91 104.73
C ALA A 521 -49.24 -40.15 104.81
N GLY A 522 -48.60 -40.71 103.77
CA GLY A 522 -47.18 -41.08 103.80
C GLY A 522 -46.22 -40.18 103.01
N LEU A 523 -46.71 -39.17 102.29
CA LEU A 523 -45.92 -38.38 101.31
C LEU A 523 -45.65 -36.93 101.74
N SER A 524 -46.15 -36.48 102.89
CA SER A 524 -45.76 -35.18 103.45
C SER A 524 -44.47 -35.33 104.25
N GLY A 525 -43.36 -34.89 103.68
CA GLY A 525 -42.16 -34.62 104.47
C GLY A 525 -42.43 -33.52 105.51
N PRO A 526 -41.60 -33.41 106.57
CA PRO A 526 -41.81 -32.47 107.68
C PRO A 526 -41.86 -30.98 107.28
N ASP A 527 -41.41 -30.62 106.06
CA ASP A 527 -41.43 -29.25 105.53
C ASP A 527 -42.52 -28.99 104.48
N GLY A 528 -43.48 -29.90 104.28
CA GLY A 528 -44.65 -29.66 103.40
C GLY A 528 -44.36 -29.63 101.89
N GLY A 529 -43.12 -29.83 101.45
CA GLY A 529 -42.75 -30.02 100.04
C GLY A 529 -42.93 -31.48 99.60
N VAL A 530 -43.66 -31.71 98.49
CA VAL A 530 -43.76 -33.03 97.86
C VAL A 530 -42.45 -33.35 97.15
N ASP A 531 -41.72 -34.37 97.60
CA ASP A 531 -40.47 -34.81 96.98
C ASP A 531 -40.72 -35.54 95.65
N MET A 532 -40.57 -34.81 94.55
CA MET A 532 -40.71 -35.34 93.18
C MET A 532 -39.62 -36.37 92.82
N GLY A 533 -38.49 -36.38 93.54
CA GLY A 533 -37.43 -37.37 93.35
C GLY A 533 -37.85 -38.77 93.78
N ALA A 534 -38.63 -38.89 94.84
CA ALA A 534 -39.17 -40.16 95.34
C ALA A 534 -40.25 -40.76 94.43
N LEU A 535 -40.96 -39.94 93.64
CA LEU A 535 -42.02 -40.36 92.71
C LEU A 535 -41.50 -40.87 91.36
N LEU A 536 -40.38 -40.33 90.88
CA LEU A 536 -39.75 -40.71 89.61
C LEU A 536 -38.66 -41.78 89.77
N SER A 537 -38.14 -41.95 90.99
CA SER A 537 -37.24 -43.04 91.37
C SER A 537 -38.04 -44.33 91.57
N LYS A 538 -38.37 -45.01 90.47
CA LYS A 538 -38.63 -46.45 90.52
C LYS A 538 -37.30 -47.19 90.35
N LYS A 539 -36.96 -48.03 91.33
CA LYS A 539 -36.16 -49.23 91.07
C LYS A 539 -36.82 -50.07 89.97
#